data_AF-A0AAW3HDQ9-F1
#
_entry.id   AF-A0AAW3HDQ9-F1
#
_cell.length_a   1.000
_cell.length_b   1.000
_cell.length_c   1.000
_cell.angle_alpha   90.00
_cell.angle_beta   90.00
_cell.angle_gamma   90.00
#
_symmetry.space_group_name_H-M   'P 1'
#
loop_
_entity.id
_entity.type
_entity.pdbx_description
1 polymer ?
#
loop_
_entity_poly.entity_id
_entity_poly.type
_entity_poly.pdbx_seq_one_letter_code
_entity_poly.pdbx_strand_id
1 'polypeptide(L)'
;MTEKETLIARLKELGVKLDREVNVTGTIQELTLRISELEEELDEDGEEGAEVSVASTTAGSTSGQPGPENTSGSISNEPGELVAVETLVTLHIDALHATRNESLSIVEPGVVIRVTDAEATELITQGLARAV
;
A
#
# COMPACT_ATOMS: atom_id res chain seq x y z
N MET A 1 -38.72 7.52 -18.48
CA MET A 1 -37.30 7.17 -18.32
C MET A 1 -37.21 5.67 -18.24
N THR A 2 -36.33 5.09 -19.04
CA THR A 2 -35.94 3.68 -18.92
C THR A 2 -34.95 3.51 -17.77
N GLU A 3 -34.88 2.32 -17.18
CA GLU A 3 -33.93 2.00 -16.09
C GLU A 3 -32.47 2.32 -16.48
N LYS A 4 -32.14 2.13 -17.75
CA LYS A 4 -30.83 2.51 -18.29
C LYS A 4 -30.60 4.04 -18.23
N GLU A 5 -31.61 4.85 -18.56
CA GLU A 5 -31.47 6.31 -18.51
C GLU A 5 -31.31 6.84 -17.08
N THR A 6 -31.96 6.21 -16.09
CA THR A 6 -31.78 6.59 -14.68
C THR A 6 -30.37 6.27 -14.18
N LEU A 7 -29.80 5.13 -14.59
CA LEU A 7 -28.42 4.77 -14.26
C LEU A 7 -27.42 5.70 -14.95
N ILE A 8 -27.64 6.04 -16.22
CA ILE A 8 -26.79 7.00 -16.95
C ILE A 8 -26.81 8.38 -16.27
N ALA A 9 -27.98 8.84 -15.80
CA ALA A 9 -28.08 10.11 -15.08
C ALA A 9 -27.31 10.08 -13.76
N ARG A 10 -27.44 9.00 -12.96
CA ARG A 10 -26.71 8.83 -11.69
C ARG A 10 -25.20 8.74 -11.90
N LEU A 11 -24.74 8.01 -12.92
CA LEU A 11 -23.32 7.97 -13.29
C LEU A 11 -22.76 9.35 -13.59
N LYS A 12 -23.45 10.14 -14.41
CA LYS A 12 -23.02 11.51 -14.74
C LYS A 12 -22.93 12.38 -13.49
N GLU A 13 -23.88 12.24 -12.57
CA GLU A 13 -23.85 12.96 -11.29
C GLU A 13 -22.62 12.56 -10.46
N LEU A 14 -22.32 11.26 -10.36
CA LEU A 14 -21.14 10.76 -9.63
C LEU A 14 -19.84 11.22 -10.27
N GLY A 15 -19.74 11.24 -11.60
CA GLY A 15 -18.57 11.77 -12.30
C GLY A 15 -18.33 13.25 -12.03
N VAL A 16 -19.38 14.06 -11.90
CA VAL A 16 -19.27 15.47 -11.50
C VAL A 16 -18.77 15.61 -10.06
N LYS A 17 -19.26 14.78 -9.13
CA LYS A 17 -18.79 14.79 -7.73
C LYS A 17 -17.31 14.42 -7.61
N LEU A 18 -16.85 13.48 -8.45
CA LEU A 18 -15.47 12.99 -8.49
C LEU A 18 -14.55 13.81 -9.41
N ASP A 19 -15.04 14.90 -10.02
CA ASP A 19 -14.35 15.71 -11.03
C ASP A 19 -13.69 14.88 -12.16
N ARG A 20 -14.37 13.79 -12.58
CA ARG A 20 -13.85 12.85 -13.60
C ARG A 20 -14.92 12.38 -14.59
N GLU A 21 -14.50 12.08 -15.82
CA GLU A 21 -15.39 11.53 -16.84
C GLU A 21 -15.73 10.06 -16.53
N VAL A 22 -17.03 9.77 -16.46
CA VAL A 22 -17.53 8.41 -16.22
C VAL A 22 -18.06 7.77 -17.50
N ASN A 23 -17.71 6.50 -17.71
CA ASN A 23 -18.24 5.76 -18.85
C ASN A 23 -19.71 5.38 -18.61
N VAL A 24 -20.60 5.86 -19.48
CA VAL A 24 -22.06 5.59 -19.46
C VAL A 24 -22.50 4.58 -20.52
N THR A 25 -21.56 3.99 -21.24
CA THR A 25 -21.83 2.89 -22.18
C THR A 25 -21.81 1.56 -21.44
N GLY A 26 -22.75 0.67 -21.74
CA GLY A 26 -22.79 -0.67 -21.15
C GLY A 26 -24.19 -1.23 -21.02
N THR A 27 -24.27 -2.43 -20.43
CA THR A 27 -25.54 -3.04 -20.01
C THR A 27 -25.99 -2.45 -18.67
N ILE A 28 -27.28 -2.63 -18.32
CA ILE A 28 -27.84 -2.14 -17.05
C ILE A 28 -27.01 -2.64 -15.86
N GLN A 29 -26.61 -3.91 -15.85
CA GLN A 29 -25.80 -4.49 -14.77
C GLN A 29 -24.43 -3.82 -14.63
N GLU A 30 -23.75 -3.55 -15.75
CA GLU A 30 -22.46 -2.88 -15.73
C GLU A 30 -22.57 -1.44 -15.22
N LEU A 31 -23.63 -0.72 -15.61
CA LEU A 31 -23.87 0.64 -15.12
C LEU A 31 -24.22 0.64 -13.63
N THR A 32 -25.03 -0.32 -13.15
CA THR A 32 -25.36 -0.46 -11.73
C THR A 32 -24.13 -0.77 -10.89
N LEU A 33 -23.30 -1.72 -11.33
CA LEU A 33 -22.06 -2.06 -10.62
C LEU A 33 -21.15 -0.84 -10.50
N ARG A 34 -20.92 -0.14 -11.61
CA ARG A 34 -20.09 1.07 -11.64
C ARG A 34 -20.64 2.17 -10.73
N ILE A 35 -21.96 2.35 -10.65
CA ILE A 35 -22.57 3.29 -9.71
C ILE A 35 -22.24 2.91 -8.27
N SER A 36 -22.43 1.65 -7.90
CA SER A 36 -22.14 1.20 -6.54
C SER A 36 -20.68 1.39 -6.15
N GLU A 37 -19.73 1.12 -7.06
CA GLU A 37 -18.31 1.37 -6.83
C GLU A 37 -18.01 2.86 -6.61
N LEU A 38 -18.61 3.74 -7.43
CA LEU A 38 -18.42 5.19 -7.33
C LEU A 38 -19.10 5.81 -6.10
N GLU A 39 -20.19 5.22 -5.62
CA GLU A 39 -20.85 5.66 -4.40
C GLU A 39 -20.03 5.24 -3.18
N GLU A 40 -19.50 4.02 -3.14
CA GLU A 40 -18.60 3.57 -2.07
C GLU A 40 -17.35 4.46 -1.96
N GLU A 41 -16.76 4.87 -3.10
CA GLU A 41 -15.62 5.82 -3.14
C GLU A 41 -15.99 7.24 -2.63
N LEU A 42 -17.26 7.66 -2.76
CA LEU A 42 -17.72 8.95 -2.23
C LEU A 42 -18.15 8.89 -0.77
N ASP A 43 -18.69 7.74 -0.34
CA ASP A 43 -19.09 7.50 1.05
C ASP A 43 -17.86 7.31 1.96
N GLU A 44 -16.75 6.74 1.46
CA GLU A 44 -15.50 6.62 2.24
C GLU A 44 -14.81 7.97 2.52
N ASP A 45 -15.01 8.98 1.66
CA ASP A 45 -14.52 10.36 1.86
C ASP A 45 -15.38 11.14 2.89
N GLY A 46 -16.50 10.57 3.34
CA GLY A 46 -17.49 11.19 4.22
C GLY A 46 -17.26 11.02 5.73
N GLU A 47 -16.26 10.26 6.15
CA GLU A 47 -15.93 10.04 7.57
C GLU A 47 -14.86 11.04 8.09
N GLU A 48 -14.97 12.32 7.72
CA GLU A 48 -14.30 13.40 8.45
C GLU A 48 -15.12 13.77 9.70
N GLY A 49 -14.94 12.95 10.73
CA GLY A 49 -15.40 13.22 12.08
C GLY A 49 -14.83 14.53 12.60
N ALA A 50 -15.71 15.52 12.74
CA ALA A 50 -15.44 16.83 13.29
C ALA A 50 -15.00 16.79 14.77
N GLU A 51 -13.92 17.50 15.09
CA GLU A 51 -13.83 18.23 16.36
C GLU A 51 -13.13 19.59 16.20
N VAL A 52 -13.99 20.61 16.06
CA VAL A 52 -13.69 22.00 16.45
C VAL A 52 -13.65 22.06 17.97
N SER A 53 -12.56 22.58 18.57
CA SER A 53 -12.68 23.57 19.65
C SER A 53 -11.37 24.28 19.99
N VAL A 54 -11.50 25.60 19.96
CA VAL A 54 -10.58 26.66 20.38
C VAL A 54 -10.22 26.54 21.86
N ALA A 55 -8.94 26.66 22.20
CA ALA A 55 -8.51 27.31 23.44
C ALA A 55 -7.09 27.87 23.32
N SER A 56 -7.02 29.20 23.31
CA SER A 56 -5.85 30.00 23.62
C SER A 56 -5.07 29.47 24.84
N THR A 57 -3.75 29.59 24.85
CA THR A 57 -2.99 30.49 25.76
C THR A 57 -1.50 30.12 25.79
N THR A 58 -0.70 31.08 25.34
CA THR A 58 0.57 31.54 25.94
C THR A 58 1.47 30.57 26.72
N ALA A 59 2.75 30.63 26.30
CA ALA A 59 3.97 30.72 27.12
C ALA A 59 4.80 29.44 27.32
N GLY A 60 6.12 29.63 27.18
CA GLY A 60 7.16 28.77 27.73
C GLY A 60 7.82 27.91 26.65
N SER A 61 8.92 28.33 26.05
CA SER A 61 10.29 28.17 26.59
C SER A 61 10.80 26.73 26.57
N THR A 62 11.89 26.57 25.82
CA THR A 62 13.02 25.65 26.02
C THR A 62 12.84 24.14 25.80
N SER A 63 13.53 23.66 24.76
CA SER A 63 14.52 22.56 24.79
C SER A 63 14.23 21.37 25.71
N GLY A 64 13.87 20.22 25.11
CA GLY A 64 13.92 18.92 25.76
C GLY A 64 13.11 17.85 25.02
N GLN A 65 13.80 17.00 24.26
CA GLN A 65 13.45 15.64 23.76
C GLN A 65 12.59 14.80 24.75
N PRO A 66 11.88 13.67 24.41
CA PRO A 66 11.91 12.78 23.22
C PRO A 66 10.53 12.44 22.61
N GLY A 67 10.51 11.82 21.40
CA GLY A 67 9.31 11.25 20.79
C GLY A 67 9.62 10.23 19.68
N PRO A 68 8.70 9.31 19.34
CA PRO A 68 8.98 7.87 19.29
C PRO A 68 9.18 7.27 17.89
N GLU A 69 9.86 6.13 17.88
CA GLU A 69 9.64 4.95 17.03
C GLU A 69 9.17 5.23 15.58
N ASN A 70 10.13 5.56 14.73
CA ASN A 70 10.15 5.05 13.37
C ASN A 70 11.54 4.49 13.15
N THR A 71 11.79 3.26 13.61
CA THR A 71 12.84 2.43 13.00
C THR A 71 12.33 2.08 11.61
N SER A 72 12.33 3.07 10.71
CA SER A 72 12.64 2.81 9.33
C SER A 72 14.04 2.22 9.39
N GLY A 73 14.09 0.90 9.36
CA GLY A 73 15.31 0.12 9.16
C GLY A 73 15.84 0.45 7.77
N SER A 74 16.29 1.68 7.57
CA SER A 74 17.31 2.00 6.61
C SER A 74 18.56 1.31 7.15
N ILE A 75 18.62 -0.01 6.92
CA ILE A 75 19.82 -0.79 7.10
C ILE A 75 20.77 -0.18 6.09
N SER A 76 21.62 0.71 6.60
CA SER A 76 22.76 1.23 5.89
C SER A 76 23.40 0.05 5.18
N ASN A 77 23.51 0.19 3.86
CA ASN A 77 24.07 -0.77 2.94
C ASN A 77 25.59 -0.87 3.17
N GLU A 78 25.99 -1.24 4.39
CA GLU A 78 27.30 -1.79 4.69
C GLU A 78 27.43 -3.03 3.78
N PRO A 79 28.57 -3.25 3.09
CA PRO A 79 28.81 -4.48 2.37
C PRO A 79 29.05 -5.63 3.38
N GLY A 80 28.01 -5.95 4.15
CA GLY A 80 27.93 -7.14 4.96
C GLY A 80 27.91 -8.36 4.06
N GLU A 81 28.37 -9.49 4.59
CA GLU A 81 28.37 -10.76 3.89
C GLU A 81 26.93 -11.20 3.63
N LEU A 82 26.39 -10.87 2.46
CA LEU A 82 25.02 -11.26 2.10
C LEU A 82 24.97 -12.74 1.73
N VAL A 83 24.08 -13.47 2.39
CA VAL A 83 23.85 -14.91 2.25
C VAL A 83 22.81 -15.16 1.16
N ALA A 84 23.07 -16.16 0.31
CA ALA A 84 22.13 -16.57 -0.72
C ALA A 84 21.10 -17.57 -0.16
N VAL A 85 19.83 -17.35 -0.46
CA VAL A 85 18.71 -18.25 -0.13
C VAL A 85 17.74 -18.34 -1.32
N GLU A 86 17.12 -19.49 -1.51
CA GLU A 86 16.07 -19.73 -2.49
C GLU A 86 14.70 -19.54 -1.83
N THR A 87 13.88 -18.66 -2.38
CA THR A 87 12.51 -18.41 -1.91
C THR A 87 11.59 -19.60 -2.23
N LEU A 88 10.72 -19.98 -1.31
CA LEU A 88 9.74 -21.06 -1.52
C LEU A 88 8.31 -20.53 -1.76
N VAL A 89 8.10 -19.25 -1.44
CA VAL A 89 6.83 -18.53 -1.59
C VAL A 89 7.09 -17.14 -2.17
N THR A 90 6.02 -16.46 -2.58
CA THR A 90 6.10 -15.04 -2.94
C THR A 90 6.28 -14.21 -1.67
N LEU A 91 7.32 -13.38 -1.62
CA LEU A 91 7.68 -12.59 -0.44
C LEU A 91 7.88 -11.12 -0.80
N HIS A 92 7.42 -10.22 0.07
CA HIS A 92 7.83 -8.81 0.06
C HIS A 92 9.02 -8.64 0.99
N ILE A 93 10.18 -8.36 0.41
CA ILE A 93 11.47 -8.25 1.11
C ILE A 93 12.36 -7.35 0.28
N ASP A 94 13.24 -6.57 0.94
CA ASP A 94 14.28 -5.81 0.26
C ASP A 94 15.56 -6.65 0.18
N ALA A 95 15.75 -7.33 -0.94
CA ALA A 95 16.86 -8.25 -1.17
C ALA A 95 17.56 -7.99 -2.51
N LEU A 96 18.79 -8.49 -2.67
CA LEU A 96 19.49 -8.45 -3.97
C LEU A 96 19.33 -9.77 -4.72
N HIS A 97 19.04 -9.74 -6.01
CA HIS A 97 19.06 -10.96 -6.82
C HIS A 97 20.49 -11.53 -6.89
N ALA A 98 20.65 -12.85 -6.66
CA ALA A 98 21.97 -13.47 -6.60
C ALA A 98 22.84 -13.32 -7.87
N THR A 99 22.23 -13.32 -9.06
CA THR A 99 22.95 -13.19 -10.34
C THR A 99 22.93 -11.78 -10.88
N ARG A 100 21.77 -11.13 -10.88
CA ARG A 100 21.61 -9.78 -11.48
C ARG A 100 22.09 -8.65 -10.57
N ASN A 101 22.26 -8.92 -9.27
CA ASN A 101 22.59 -7.91 -8.25
C ASN A 101 21.64 -6.71 -8.31
N GLU A 102 20.39 -6.95 -8.69
CA GLU A 102 19.31 -5.98 -8.71
C GLU A 102 18.55 -6.02 -7.38
N SER A 103 18.10 -4.88 -6.88
CA SER A 103 17.22 -4.82 -5.72
C SER A 103 15.82 -5.29 -6.09
N LEU A 104 15.33 -6.29 -5.37
CA LEU A 104 14.00 -6.84 -5.48
C LEU A 104 13.24 -6.45 -4.22
N SER A 105 12.07 -5.84 -4.38
CA SER A 105 11.11 -5.59 -3.29
C SER A 105 9.99 -6.65 -3.23
N ILE A 106 9.85 -7.43 -4.31
CA ILE A 106 8.98 -8.60 -4.38
C ILE A 106 9.72 -9.73 -5.09
N VAL A 107 9.65 -10.93 -4.53
CA VAL A 107 10.36 -12.11 -5.02
C VAL A 107 9.37 -13.25 -5.21
N GLU A 108 9.43 -13.91 -6.37
CA GLU A 108 8.61 -15.09 -6.67
C GLU A 108 9.25 -16.37 -6.08
N PRO A 109 8.48 -17.47 -5.90
CA PRO A 109 9.05 -18.75 -5.47
C PRO A 109 10.05 -19.31 -6.49
N GLY A 110 11.15 -19.90 -6.00
CA GLY A 110 12.25 -20.45 -6.78
C GLY A 110 13.32 -19.42 -7.16
N VAL A 111 13.22 -18.17 -6.68
CA VAL A 111 14.20 -17.12 -6.95
C VAL A 111 15.28 -17.13 -5.88
N VAL A 112 16.55 -17.10 -6.31
CA VAL A 112 17.68 -17.00 -5.39
C VAL A 112 18.02 -15.53 -5.13
N ILE A 113 17.89 -15.15 -3.87
CA ILE A 113 18.14 -13.79 -3.38
C ILE A 113 19.26 -13.78 -2.34
N ARG A 114 19.90 -12.62 -2.20
CA ARG A 114 20.96 -12.33 -1.25
C ARG A 114 20.41 -11.37 -0.20
N VAL A 115 20.40 -11.82 1.04
CA VAL A 115 19.90 -11.10 2.22
C VAL A 115 20.95 -11.12 3.32
N THR A 116 20.70 -10.43 4.43
CA THR A 116 21.59 -10.53 5.60
C THR A 116 21.47 -11.91 6.26
N ASP A 117 22.47 -12.32 7.04
CA ASP A 117 22.46 -13.60 7.78
C ASP A 117 21.25 -13.73 8.73
N ALA A 118 20.87 -12.61 9.38
CA ALA A 118 19.70 -12.56 10.25
C ALA A 118 18.40 -12.84 9.47
N GLU A 119 18.21 -12.13 8.35
CA GLU A 119 17.06 -12.31 7.48
C GLU A 119 17.00 -13.74 6.92
N ALA A 120 18.12 -14.27 6.43
CA ALA A 120 18.20 -15.65 5.94
C ALA A 120 17.75 -16.66 7.01
N THR A 121 18.20 -16.47 8.25
CA THR A 121 17.83 -17.33 9.39
C THR A 121 16.34 -17.27 9.68
N GLU A 122 15.74 -16.07 9.68
CA GLU A 122 14.29 -15.90 9.87
C GLU A 122 13.48 -16.57 8.76
N LEU A 123 13.86 -16.34 7.50
CA LEU A 123 13.17 -16.93 6.35
C LEU A 123 13.22 -18.45 6.35
N ILE A 124 14.36 -19.04 6.72
CA ILE A 124 14.51 -20.49 6.83
C ILE A 124 13.71 -21.04 8.00
N THR A 125 13.74 -20.38 9.16
CA THR A 125 13.00 -20.80 10.35
C THR A 125 11.49 -20.78 10.13
N GLN A 126 11.01 -19.78 9.38
CA GLN A 126 9.60 -19.66 9.00
C GLN A 126 9.22 -20.58 7.82
N GLY A 127 10.17 -21.27 7.20
CA GLY A 127 9.93 -22.13 6.04
C GLY A 127 9.58 -21.36 4.75
N LEU A 128 9.92 -20.07 4.68
CA LEU A 128 9.67 -19.20 3.53
C LEU A 128 10.80 -19.26 2.49
N ALA A 129 12.01 -19.62 2.92
CA ALA A 129 13.17 -19.79 2.04
C ALA A 129 14.01 -20.99 2.48
N ARG A 130 14.95 -21.38 1.64
CA ARG A 130 15.90 -22.47 1.87
C ARG A 130 17.32 -22.03 1.55
N ALA A 131 18.28 -22.41 2.39
CA ALA A 131 19.70 -22.20 2.10
C ALA A 131 20.13 -22.95 0.81
N VAL A 132 20.92 -22.27 -0.03
CA VAL A 132 21.46 -22.80 -1.30
C VAL A 132 22.93 -23.19 -1.20
#